data_AF-A0A0B4FCL7-F1
#
_entry.id   AF-A0A0B4FCL7-F1
#
_cell.length_a   1.000
_cell.length_b   1.000
_cell.length_c   1.000
_cell.angle_alpha   90.00
_cell.angle_beta   90.00
_cell.angle_gamma   90.00
#
_symmetry.space_group_name_H-M   'P 1'
#
loop_
_entity.id
_entity.type
_entity.pdbx_description
1 polymer ?
#
loop_
_entity_poly.entity_id
_entity_poly.type
_entity_poly.pdbx_seq_one_letter_code
_entity_poly.pdbx_strand_id
1 'polypeptide(L)'
;MDIYPGRWISSVQVSRLLNKSSLNMSKKGILSKIPTPRLLFLTRSANSLATLRRQLEDLTAQFHGFTSASIEHTLTVPNSNELAEDFSHASSRRAKTVRFSDSPLAPTEEPLGPYRDDPAIDSAGYRDQAAEMTNKQLHQYHSQILDEQDEQLDRLGESIGRQRDISIQIGDELDSHVAILDEMDTTVDRYQGRLDRAKGALGKVAKGAGENKQMTAIVVLIIILILLIAILK
;
A
#
# COMPACT_ATOMS: atom_id res chain seq x y z
N MET A 1 -39.05 -1.88 20.94
CA MET A 1 -39.43 -1.71 19.52
C MET A 1 -39.98 -3.04 19.06
N ASP A 2 -41.28 -3.25 19.27
CA ASP A 2 -41.92 -4.55 19.05
C ASP A 2 -42.24 -4.73 17.57
N ILE A 3 -41.45 -5.58 16.90
CA ILE A 3 -41.69 -5.98 15.52
C ILE A 3 -42.74 -7.09 15.55
N TYR A 4 -43.94 -6.77 15.08
CA TYR A 4 -45.10 -7.66 14.98
C TYR A 4 -44.75 -9.05 14.42
N PRO A 5 -45.21 -10.16 15.05
CA PRO A 5 -45.10 -11.49 14.46
C PRO A 5 -46.16 -11.65 13.37
N GLY A 6 -45.92 -11.07 12.19
CA GLY A 6 -46.71 -11.34 11.00
C GLY A 6 -46.59 -12.83 10.64
N ARG A 7 -47.70 -13.57 10.69
CA ARG A 7 -47.80 -14.95 10.18
C ARG A 7 -47.37 -14.96 8.71
N TRP A 8 -46.11 -15.27 8.45
CA TRP A 8 -45.61 -15.55 7.11
C TRP A 8 -46.35 -16.77 6.59
N ILE A 9 -47.28 -16.55 5.65
CA ILE A 9 -47.97 -17.63 4.96
C ILE A 9 -46.88 -18.42 4.22
N SER A 10 -46.66 -19.68 4.64
CA SER A 10 -45.66 -20.57 4.04
C SER A 10 -45.80 -20.59 2.50
N SER A 11 -44.68 -20.60 1.80
CA SER A 11 -44.59 -20.63 0.32
C SER A 11 -45.51 -21.70 -0.28
N VAL A 12 -45.60 -22.86 0.37
CA VAL A 12 -46.45 -24.00 -0.02
C VAL A 12 -47.94 -23.64 0.02
N GLN A 13 -48.37 -22.81 0.98
CA GLN A 13 -49.76 -22.41 1.16
C GLN A 13 -50.15 -21.35 0.13
N VAL A 14 -49.26 -20.39 -0.15
CA VAL A 14 -49.47 -19.40 -1.23
C VAL A 14 -49.54 -20.09 -2.59
N SER A 15 -48.62 -21.01 -2.88
CA SER A 15 -48.64 -21.80 -4.12
C SER A 15 -49.90 -22.65 -4.25
N ARG A 16 -50.39 -23.25 -3.15
CA ARG A 16 -51.67 -24.00 -3.17
C ARG A 16 -52.87 -23.10 -3.44
N LEU A 17 -52.90 -21.88 -2.89
CA LEU A 17 -53.97 -20.93 -3.11
C LEU A 17 -53.95 -20.39 -4.55
N LEU A 18 -52.77 -20.08 -5.08
CA LEU A 18 -52.61 -19.63 -6.47
C LEU A 18 -52.99 -20.74 -7.46
N ASN A 19 -52.58 -21.99 -7.19
CA ASN A 19 -52.96 -23.14 -8.03
C ASN A 19 -54.48 -23.39 -7.98
N LYS A 20 -55.10 -23.37 -6.79
CA LYS A 20 -56.57 -23.48 -6.64
C LYS A 20 -57.31 -22.36 -7.35
N SER A 21 -56.80 -21.12 -7.29
CA SER A 21 -57.39 -19.97 -7.97
C SER A 21 -57.31 -20.12 -9.49
N SER A 22 -56.14 -20.54 -10.00
CA SER A 22 -55.94 -20.85 -11.43
C SER A 22 -56.88 -21.95 -11.93
N LEU A 23 -57.02 -23.04 -11.16
CA LEU A 23 -57.91 -24.15 -11.48
C LEU A 23 -59.39 -23.73 -11.50
N ASN A 24 -59.79 -22.86 -10.57
CA ASN A 24 -61.15 -22.31 -10.51
C ASN A 24 -61.42 -21.31 -11.65
N MET A 25 -60.43 -20.52 -12.05
CA MET A 25 -60.53 -19.60 -13.20
C MET A 25 -60.57 -20.36 -14.54
N SER A 26 -59.88 -21.51 -14.62
CA SER A 26 -59.95 -22.42 -15.76
C SER A 26 -61.33 -23.08 -15.86
N LYS A 27 -61.89 -23.57 -14.75
CA LYS A 27 -63.25 -24.14 -14.71
C LYS A 27 -64.35 -23.15 -15.07
N LYS A 28 -64.17 -21.87 -14.75
CA LYS A 28 -65.13 -20.80 -15.06
C LYS A 28 -65.00 -20.23 -16.47
N GLY A 29 -64.10 -20.75 -17.31
CA GLY A 29 -63.85 -20.23 -18.66
C GLY A 29 -63.36 -18.78 -18.67
N ILE A 30 -62.81 -18.31 -17.55
CA ILE A 30 -62.33 -16.92 -17.41
C ILE A 30 -60.94 -16.79 -18.06
N LEU A 31 -60.14 -17.87 -18.05
CA LEU A 31 -58.83 -17.91 -18.71
C LEU A 31 -58.92 -17.72 -20.24
N SER A 32 -59.99 -18.16 -20.90
CA SER A 32 -60.17 -18.03 -22.36
C SER A 32 -60.63 -16.64 -22.80
N LYS A 33 -61.13 -15.81 -21.87
CA LYS A 33 -61.56 -14.43 -22.13
C LYS A 33 -60.44 -13.40 -21.92
N ILE A 34 -59.30 -13.82 -21.38
CA ILE A 34 -58.16 -12.94 -21.14
C ILE A 34 -57.25 -13.00 -22.36
N PRO A 35 -56.92 -11.85 -22.98
CA PRO A 35 -56.00 -11.83 -24.11
C PRO A 35 -54.65 -12.44 -23.71
N THR A 36 -54.18 -13.42 -24.49
CA THR A 36 -52.91 -14.15 -24.33
C THR A 36 -51.69 -13.29 -23.95
N PRO A 37 -51.45 -12.08 -24.52
CA PRO A 37 -50.31 -11.25 -24.10
C PRO A 37 -50.37 -10.84 -22.62
N ARG A 38 -51.58 -10.70 -22.06
CA ARG A 38 -51.78 -10.27 -20.68
C ARG A 38 -51.49 -11.38 -19.67
N LEU A 39 -51.72 -12.65 -20.06
CA LEU A 39 -51.35 -13.82 -19.27
C LEU A 39 -49.84 -14.06 -19.25
N LEU A 40 -49.16 -13.85 -20.38
CA LEU A 40 -47.70 -13.94 -20.47
C LEU A 40 -46.99 -12.87 -19.64
N PHE A 41 -47.53 -11.66 -19.60
CA PHE A 41 -46.97 -10.59 -18.76
C PHE A 41 -47.08 -10.91 -17.26
N LEU A 42 -48.25 -11.37 -16.80
CA LEU A 42 -48.49 -11.70 -15.39
C LEU A 42 -47.68 -12.91 -14.91
N THR A 43 -47.47 -13.90 -15.78
CA THR A 43 -46.61 -15.05 -15.45
C THR A 43 -45.14 -14.65 -15.41
N ARG A 44 -44.69 -13.83 -16.36
CA ARG A 44 -43.32 -13.28 -16.37
C ARG A 44 -43.03 -12.43 -15.14
N SER A 45 -43.95 -11.56 -14.74
CA SER A 45 -43.79 -10.72 -13.54
C SER A 45 -43.84 -11.53 -12.24
N ALA A 46 -44.69 -12.55 -12.17
CA ALA A 46 -44.71 -13.47 -11.02
C ALA A 46 -43.38 -14.24 -10.89
N ASN A 47 -42.82 -14.69 -12.00
CA ASN A 47 -41.52 -15.38 -12.02
C ASN A 47 -40.36 -14.45 -11.62
N SER A 48 -40.35 -13.20 -12.09
CA SER A 48 -39.31 -12.24 -11.69
C SER A 48 -39.40 -11.90 -10.20
N LEU A 49 -40.61 -11.72 -9.65
CA LEU A 49 -40.81 -11.43 -8.22
C LEU A 49 -40.37 -12.62 -7.35
N ALA A 50 -40.68 -13.85 -7.76
CA ALA A 50 -40.21 -15.05 -7.08
C ALA A 50 -38.67 -15.18 -7.10
N THR A 51 -38.02 -14.70 -8.16
CA THR A 51 -36.56 -14.71 -8.31
C THR A 51 -35.92 -13.66 -7.39
N LEU A 52 -36.41 -12.42 -7.42
CA LEU A 52 -35.93 -11.35 -6.52
C LEU A 52 -36.08 -11.73 -5.04
N ARG A 53 -37.21 -12.35 -4.68
CA ARG A 53 -37.44 -12.77 -3.30
C ARG A 53 -36.40 -13.81 -2.84
N ARG A 54 -36.05 -14.77 -3.69
CA ARG A 54 -35.00 -15.76 -3.38
C ARG A 54 -33.64 -15.10 -3.23
N GLN A 55 -33.30 -14.15 -4.10
CA GLN A 55 -32.04 -13.41 -4.01
C GLN A 55 -31.95 -12.59 -2.72
N LEU A 56 -33.04 -11.97 -2.28
CA LEU A 56 -33.09 -11.24 -1.01
C LEU A 56 -32.96 -12.18 0.20
N GLU A 57 -33.61 -13.33 0.17
CA GLU A 57 -33.51 -14.34 1.23
C GLU A 57 -32.08 -14.87 1.37
N ASP A 58 -31.42 -15.12 0.24
CA ASP A 58 -30.03 -15.57 0.20
C ASP A 58 -29.04 -14.48 0.66
N LEU A 59 -29.22 -13.24 0.21
CA LEU A 59 -28.39 -12.10 0.68
C LEU A 59 -28.59 -11.82 2.18
N THR A 60 -29.81 -11.99 2.67
CA THR A 60 -30.10 -11.89 4.11
C THR A 60 -29.41 -13.01 4.88
N ALA A 61 -29.39 -14.25 4.37
CA ALA A 61 -28.66 -15.35 4.99
C ALA A 61 -27.14 -15.13 5.01
N GLN A 62 -26.59 -14.56 3.92
CA GLN A 62 -25.18 -14.17 3.82
C GLN A 62 -24.81 -13.10 4.86
N PHE A 63 -25.65 -12.10 5.07
CA PHE A 63 -25.43 -11.07 6.11
C PHE A 63 -25.40 -11.65 7.52
N HIS A 64 -26.16 -12.73 7.78
CA HIS A 64 -26.17 -13.42 9.07
C HIS A 64 -25.12 -14.54 9.17
N GLY A 65 -24.22 -14.67 8.18
CA GLY A 65 -23.05 -15.56 8.23
C GLY A 65 -23.34 -17.04 7.93
N PHE A 66 -24.48 -17.37 7.33
CA PHE A 66 -24.79 -18.74 6.94
C PHE A 66 -24.20 -19.03 5.55
N THR A 67 -23.31 -20.02 5.45
CA THR A 67 -22.79 -20.48 4.17
C THR A 67 -23.84 -21.32 3.44
N SER A 68 -24.17 -20.94 2.21
CA SER A 68 -25.16 -21.62 1.37
C SER A 68 -24.51 -21.97 0.03
N ALA A 69 -24.99 -23.03 -0.64
CA ALA A 69 -24.49 -23.45 -1.96
C ALA A 69 -24.58 -22.34 -3.03
N SER A 70 -25.42 -21.33 -2.79
CA SER A 70 -25.55 -20.12 -3.59
C SER A 70 -24.33 -19.18 -3.51
N ILE A 71 -23.58 -19.19 -2.39
CA ILE A 71 -22.35 -18.39 -2.22
C ILE A 71 -21.25 -18.90 -3.14
N GLU A 72 -20.99 -20.22 -3.11
CA GLU A 72 -20.03 -20.89 -4.00
C GLU A 72 -20.37 -20.64 -5.47
N HIS A 73 -21.66 -20.64 -5.82
CA HIS A 73 -22.14 -20.35 -7.16
C HIS A 73 -21.96 -18.88 -7.56
N THR A 74 -22.18 -17.92 -6.65
CA THR A 74 -22.02 -16.48 -6.95
C THR A 74 -20.55 -16.05 -7.05
N LEU A 75 -19.63 -16.81 -6.44
CA LEU A 75 -18.18 -16.64 -6.61
C LEU A 75 -17.66 -17.15 -7.96
N THR A 76 -18.42 -18.01 -8.64
CA THR A 76 -17.99 -18.72 -9.85
C THR A 76 -18.83 -18.42 -11.08
N VAL A 77 -20.05 -17.93 -10.89
CA VAL A 77 -21.03 -17.70 -11.96
C VAL A 77 -21.73 -16.35 -11.75
N PRO A 78 -21.81 -15.50 -12.78
CA PRO A 78 -22.48 -14.22 -12.71
C PRO A 78 -23.99 -14.36 -12.53
N ASN A 79 -24.60 -13.42 -11.78
CA ASN A 79 -26.05 -13.37 -11.57
C ASN A 79 -26.85 -12.99 -12.84
N SER A 80 -26.19 -12.46 -13.87
CA SER A 80 -26.79 -12.13 -15.15
C SER A 80 -25.83 -12.39 -16.30
N ASN A 81 -26.37 -12.69 -17.49
CA ASN A 81 -25.56 -12.91 -18.69
C ASN A 81 -24.84 -11.62 -19.15
N GLU A 82 -25.36 -10.44 -18.79
CA GLU A 82 -24.71 -9.15 -19.10
C GLU A 82 -23.42 -8.93 -18.30
N LEU A 83 -23.24 -9.61 -17.16
CA LEU A 83 -22.05 -9.52 -16.31
C LEU A 83 -21.02 -10.62 -16.59
N ALA A 84 -21.30 -11.53 -17.54
CA ALA A 84 -20.44 -12.69 -17.79
C ALA A 84 -19.06 -12.33 -18.35
N GLU A 85 -19.00 -11.30 -19.16
CA GLU A 85 -17.74 -10.77 -19.71
C GLU A 85 -16.90 -10.12 -18.60
N ASP A 86 -17.50 -9.31 -17.72
CA ASP A 86 -16.76 -8.72 -16.60
C ASP A 86 -16.30 -9.78 -15.59
N PHE A 87 -17.09 -10.84 -15.38
CA PHE A 87 -16.70 -11.96 -14.52
C PHE A 87 -15.49 -12.71 -15.10
N SER A 88 -15.40 -12.87 -16.42
CA SER A 88 -14.24 -13.49 -17.07
C SER A 88 -13.02 -12.56 -17.06
N HIS A 89 -13.22 -11.24 -17.24
CA HIS A 89 -12.17 -10.25 -17.08
C HIS A 89 -11.64 -10.20 -15.64
N ALA A 90 -12.50 -10.18 -14.63
CA ALA A 90 -12.11 -10.19 -13.22
C ALA A 90 -11.41 -11.50 -12.82
N SER A 91 -11.88 -12.66 -13.31
CA SER A 91 -11.25 -13.96 -13.02
C SER A 91 -9.92 -14.17 -13.73
N SER A 92 -9.74 -13.58 -14.92
CA SER A 92 -8.48 -13.66 -15.69
C SER A 92 -7.42 -12.68 -15.20
N ARG A 93 -7.80 -11.59 -14.53
CA ARG A 93 -6.86 -10.64 -13.93
C ARG A 93 -6.08 -11.31 -12.81
N ARG A 94 -4.76 -11.43 -13.00
CA ARG A 94 -3.84 -11.92 -11.95
C ARG A 94 -3.87 -10.94 -10.78
N ALA A 95 -4.15 -11.44 -9.57
CA ALA A 95 -4.08 -10.63 -8.36
C ALA A 95 -2.64 -10.08 -8.20
N LYS A 96 -2.49 -8.76 -8.29
CA LYS A 96 -1.20 -8.09 -8.07
C LYS A 96 -0.97 -8.04 -6.56
N THR A 97 -0.30 -9.07 -6.03
CA THR A 97 0.18 -9.07 -4.66
C THR A 97 1.61 -8.55 -4.66
N VAL A 98 1.88 -7.51 -3.86
CA VAL A 98 3.24 -7.10 -3.52
C VAL A 98 3.83 -8.23 -2.67
N ARG A 99 4.54 -9.16 -3.31
CA ARG A 99 5.31 -10.21 -2.64
C ARG A 99 6.78 -9.83 -2.72
N PHE A 100 7.35 -9.52 -1.57
CA PHE A 100 8.79 -9.40 -1.39
C PHE A 100 9.40 -10.79 -1.64
N SER A 101 10.09 -10.96 -2.77
CA SER A 101 10.73 -12.22 -3.13
C SER A 101 12.25 -12.05 -3.09
N ASP A 102 12.93 -12.84 -2.26
CA ASP A 102 14.40 -12.81 -2.06
C ASP A 102 15.24 -13.27 -3.25
N SER A 103 14.64 -13.43 -4.42
CA SER A 103 15.39 -13.72 -5.64
C SER A 103 15.99 -12.42 -6.18
N PRO A 104 17.33 -12.28 -6.23
CA PRO A 104 17.95 -11.12 -6.85
C PRO A 104 17.61 -11.12 -8.34
N LEU A 105 16.98 -10.04 -8.82
CA LEU A 105 16.83 -9.82 -10.25
C LEU A 105 18.16 -9.31 -10.81
N ALA A 106 18.45 -9.69 -12.06
CA ALA A 106 19.61 -9.20 -12.79
C ALA A 106 19.58 -7.66 -12.90
N PRO A 107 20.74 -6.98 -12.81
CA PRO A 107 20.78 -5.53 -12.83
C PRO A 107 20.32 -5.02 -14.20
N THR A 108 19.18 -4.33 -14.24
CA THR A 108 18.70 -3.64 -15.43
C THR A 108 19.41 -2.29 -15.50
N GLU A 109 20.28 -2.10 -16.50
CA GLU A 109 21.00 -0.85 -16.79
C GLU A 109 20.08 0.23 -17.41
N GLU A 110 18.94 0.53 -16.79
CA GLU A 110 18.10 1.67 -17.20
C GLU A 110 18.45 2.91 -16.34
N PRO A 111 18.62 4.10 -16.95
CA PRO A 111 18.96 5.31 -16.22
C PRO A 111 17.87 5.64 -15.19
N LEU A 112 18.24 5.62 -13.91
CA LEU A 112 17.35 5.93 -12.80
C LEU A 112 16.84 7.38 -12.90
N GLY A 113 15.58 7.54 -13.31
CA GLY A 113 14.92 8.84 -13.37
C GLY A 113 14.53 9.36 -11.98
N PRO A 114 14.28 10.69 -11.85
CA PRO A 114 13.87 11.29 -10.58
C PRO A 114 12.55 10.71 -10.05
N TYR A 115 12.57 10.30 -8.79
CA TYR A 115 11.40 9.81 -8.06
C TYR A 115 10.35 10.93 -7.91
N ARG A 116 9.07 10.66 -8.22
CA ARG A 116 7.96 11.60 -8.05
C ARG A 116 6.87 11.00 -7.17
N ASP A 117 6.68 11.59 -6.00
CA ASP A 117 5.58 11.34 -5.05
C ASP A 117 4.48 12.42 -5.22
N ASP A 118 3.79 12.47 -6.35
CA ASP A 118 2.59 13.32 -6.43
C ASP A 118 1.37 12.47 -6.81
N PRO A 119 0.69 11.86 -5.83
CA PRO A 119 -0.62 11.27 -6.06
C PRO A 119 -1.64 12.42 -6.13
N ALA A 120 -1.88 12.92 -7.33
CA ALA A 120 -2.99 13.84 -7.59
C ALA A 120 -4.28 13.23 -7.02
N ILE A 121 -4.94 13.98 -6.14
CA ILE A 121 -6.10 13.58 -5.37
C ILE A 121 -7.33 13.58 -6.29
N ASP A 122 -7.51 12.50 -7.05
CA ASP A 122 -8.66 12.35 -7.97
C ASP A 122 -9.79 11.49 -7.37
N SER A 123 -9.57 10.89 -6.19
CA SER A 123 -10.53 9.99 -5.54
C SER A 123 -11.89 10.62 -5.25
N ALA A 124 -11.94 11.95 -5.06
CA ALA A 124 -13.18 12.70 -4.86
C ALA A 124 -13.96 12.95 -6.17
N GLY A 125 -13.29 12.96 -7.34
CA GLY A 125 -13.92 13.23 -8.63
C GLY A 125 -14.76 12.06 -9.17
N TYR A 126 -14.33 10.82 -8.90
CA TYR A 126 -15.01 9.62 -9.41
C TYR A 126 -16.45 9.46 -8.89
N ARG A 127 -16.72 9.90 -7.65
CA ARG A 127 -18.03 9.75 -7.03
C ARG A 127 -19.06 10.73 -7.58
N ASP A 128 -18.62 11.95 -7.91
CA ASP A 128 -19.50 13.00 -8.43
C ASP A 128 -19.88 12.74 -9.89
N GLN A 129 -18.94 12.23 -10.70
CA GLN A 129 -19.21 11.81 -12.08
C GLN A 129 -20.15 10.61 -12.17
N ALA A 130 -20.07 9.66 -11.23
CA ALA A 130 -20.89 8.46 -11.22
C ALA A 130 -22.37 8.69 -10.89
N ALA A 131 -22.71 9.82 -10.26
CA ALA A 131 -24.06 10.09 -9.74
C ALA A 131 -25.13 10.30 -10.83
N GLU A 132 -24.73 10.73 -12.03
CA GLU A 132 -25.63 11.03 -13.15
C GLU A 132 -25.62 9.95 -14.25
N MET A 133 -24.82 8.88 -14.10
CA MET A 133 -24.67 7.85 -15.12
C MET A 133 -25.76 6.76 -15.06
N THR A 134 -26.19 6.26 -16.23
CA THR A 134 -27.03 5.06 -16.29
C THR A 134 -26.22 3.82 -15.88
N ASN A 135 -26.88 2.74 -15.40
CA ASN A 135 -26.19 1.51 -14.97
C ASN A 135 -25.17 0.96 -15.99
N LYS A 136 -25.47 1.06 -17.29
CA LYS A 136 -24.54 0.60 -18.35
C LYS A 136 -23.33 1.51 -18.50
N GLN A 137 -23.54 2.83 -18.40
CA GLN A 137 -22.45 3.81 -18.46
C GLN A 137 -21.59 3.76 -17.20
N LEU A 138 -22.21 3.61 -16.03
CA LEU A 138 -21.52 3.43 -14.76
C LEU A 138 -20.63 2.19 -14.79
N HIS A 139 -21.09 1.11 -15.43
CA HIS A 139 -20.30 -0.11 -15.57
C HIS A 139 -19.06 0.10 -16.45
N GLN A 140 -19.24 0.71 -17.63
CA GLN A 140 -18.11 1.04 -18.51
C GLN A 140 -17.09 1.98 -17.84
N TYR A 141 -17.60 2.96 -17.10
CA TYR A 141 -16.79 3.89 -16.32
C TYR A 141 -16.00 3.16 -15.22
N HIS A 142 -16.63 2.22 -14.52
CA HIS A 142 -15.96 1.43 -13.49
C HIS A 142 -14.84 0.55 -14.06
N SER A 143 -15.04 -0.07 -15.23
CA SER A 143 -13.98 -0.84 -15.90
C SER A 143 -12.76 0.02 -16.24
N GLN A 144 -12.97 1.25 -16.74
CA GLN A 144 -11.88 2.18 -17.03
C GLN A 144 -11.10 2.58 -15.78
N ILE A 145 -11.79 2.83 -14.66
CA ILE A 145 -11.15 3.14 -13.37
C ILE A 145 -10.31 1.95 -12.87
N LEU A 146 -10.82 0.73 -13.02
CA LEU A 146 -10.08 -0.46 -12.60
C LEU A 146 -8.81 -0.67 -13.43
N ASP A 147 -8.85 -0.38 -14.73
CA ASP A 147 -7.68 -0.46 -15.60
C ASP A 147 -6.65 0.63 -15.24
N GLU A 148 -7.10 1.85 -14.92
CA GLU A 148 -6.24 2.94 -14.44
C GLU A 148 -5.59 2.61 -13.10
N GLN A 149 -6.34 2.02 -12.17
CA GLN A 149 -5.80 1.55 -10.89
C GLN A 149 -4.78 0.43 -11.07
N ASP A 150 -4.99 -0.49 -12.01
CA ASP A 150 -4.03 -1.54 -12.33
C ASP A 150 -2.70 -0.94 -12.84
N GLU A 151 -2.75 0.08 -13.72
CA GLU A 151 -1.55 0.79 -14.19
C GLU A 151 -0.82 1.51 -13.03
N GLN A 152 -1.58 2.13 -12.12
CA GLN A 152 -1.01 2.76 -10.92
C GLN A 152 -0.33 1.73 -10.00
N LEU A 153 -0.91 0.55 -9.84
CA LEU A 153 -0.32 -0.54 -9.05
C LEU A 153 0.96 -1.10 -9.69
N ASP A 154 1.05 -1.15 -11.01
CA ASP A 154 2.29 -1.56 -11.71
C ASP A 154 3.41 -0.54 -11.47
N ARG A 155 3.10 0.77 -11.56
CA ARG A 155 4.05 1.85 -11.24
C ARG A 155 4.50 1.81 -9.78
N LEU A 156 3.57 1.53 -8.86
CA LEU A 156 3.87 1.35 -7.44
C LEU A 156 4.75 0.11 -7.20
N GLY A 157 4.48 -0.99 -7.91
CA GLY A 157 5.28 -2.21 -7.85
C GLY A 157 6.73 -1.96 -8.29
N GLU A 158 6.92 -1.20 -9.36
CA GLU A 158 8.24 -0.78 -9.82
C GLU A 158 8.95 0.12 -8.79
N SER A 159 8.23 1.06 -8.18
CA SER A 159 8.77 1.97 -7.17
C SER A 159 9.22 1.24 -5.90
N ILE A 160 8.41 0.30 -5.42
CA ILE A 160 8.73 -0.58 -4.27
C ILE A 160 9.93 -1.48 -4.61
N GLY A 161 10.02 -1.96 -5.86
CA GLY A 161 11.18 -2.70 -6.36
C GLY A 161 12.48 -1.89 -6.23
N ARG A 162 12.50 -0.66 -6.76
CA ARG A 162 13.65 0.25 -6.64
C ARG A 162 13.98 0.59 -5.19
N GLN A 163 12.97 0.83 -4.35
CA GLN A 163 13.17 1.13 -2.94
C GLN A 163 13.86 -0.03 -2.20
N ARG A 164 13.53 -1.27 -2.56
CA ARG A 164 14.19 -2.46 -2.02
C ARG A 164 15.65 -2.53 -2.43
N ASP A 165 15.96 -2.27 -3.70
CA ASP A 165 17.36 -2.28 -4.19
C ASP A 165 18.21 -1.26 -3.43
N ILE A 166 17.67 -0.05 -3.21
CA ILE A 166 18.29 0.97 -2.37
C ILE A 166 18.46 0.46 -0.92
N SER A 167 17.48 -0.23 -0.36
CA SER A 167 17.57 -0.79 0.99
C SER A 167 18.66 -1.86 1.14
N ILE A 168 18.88 -2.69 0.11
CA ILE A 168 19.96 -3.68 0.09
C ILE A 168 21.30 -2.96 0.03
N GLN A 169 21.44 -1.98 -0.87
CA GLN A 169 22.65 -1.18 -1.00
C GLN A 169 22.99 -0.41 0.28
N ILE A 170 21.99 0.14 0.98
CA ILE A 170 22.18 0.77 2.29
C ILE A 170 22.69 -0.24 3.32
N GLY A 171 22.20 -1.49 3.29
CA GLY A 171 22.68 -2.56 4.16
C GLY A 171 24.15 -2.87 3.93
N ASP A 172 24.54 -3.07 2.67
CA ASP A 172 25.93 -3.36 2.30
C ASP A 172 26.88 -2.19 2.67
N GLU A 173 26.44 -0.95 2.48
CA GLU A 173 27.21 0.24 2.87
C GLU A 173 27.29 0.41 4.38
N LEU A 174 26.24 0.05 5.13
CA LEU A 174 26.28 0.01 6.60
C LEU A 174 27.32 -0.98 7.12
N ASP A 175 27.39 -2.18 6.52
CA ASP A 175 28.41 -3.19 6.84
C ASP A 175 29.83 -2.68 6.51
N SER A 176 29.99 -2.00 5.37
CA SER A 176 31.23 -1.31 4.99
C SER A 176 31.61 -0.20 6.00
N HIS A 177 30.64 0.62 6.41
CA HIS A 177 30.85 1.67 7.41
C HIS A 177 31.27 1.11 8.77
N VAL A 178 30.80 -0.06 9.18
CA VAL A 178 31.29 -0.72 10.41
C VAL A 178 32.79 -0.99 10.33
N ALA A 179 33.28 -1.44 9.17
CA ALA A 179 34.71 -1.65 8.96
C ALA A 179 35.51 -0.33 8.98
N ILE A 180 34.96 0.74 8.38
CA ILE A 180 35.58 2.07 8.40
C ILE A 180 35.62 2.65 9.81
N LEU A 181 34.58 2.42 10.63
CA LEU A 181 34.54 2.88 12.03
C LEU A 181 35.63 2.20 12.88
N ASP A 182 35.91 0.91 12.65
CA ASP A 182 37.02 0.20 13.31
C ASP A 182 38.38 0.81 12.91
N GLU A 183 38.58 1.10 11.62
CA GLU A 183 39.79 1.79 11.15
C GLU A 183 39.91 3.21 11.75
N MET A 184 38.79 3.93 11.88
CA MET A 184 38.74 5.24 12.51
C MET A 184 39.16 5.16 13.98
N ASP A 185 38.72 4.15 14.73
CA ASP A 185 39.12 3.93 16.14
C ASP A 185 40.63 3.73 16.25
N THR A 186 41.22 2.86 15.43
CA THR A 186 42.70 2.67 15.41
C THR A 186 43.46 3.94 15.01
N THR A 187 42.85 4.80 14.20
CA THR A 187 43.43 6.07 13.75
C THR A 187 43.36 7.12 14.87
N VAL A 188 42.26 7.17 15.60
CA VAL A 188 42.08 8.01 16.80
C VAL A 188 43.10 7.63 17.87
N ASP A 189 43.29 6.33 18.15
CA ASP A 189 44.30 5.84 19.07
C ASP A 189 45.72 6.29 18.70
N ARG A 190 46.06 6.25 17.40
CA ARG A 190 47.35 6.75 16.89
C ARG A 190 47.49 8.26 17.08
N TYR A 191 46.43 9.04 16.83
CA TYR A 191 46.47 10.49 17.06
C TYR A 191 46.60 10.84 18.54
N GLN A 192 45.92 10.11 19.43
CA GLN A 192 46.05 10.26 20.87
C GLN A 192 47.50 10.02 21.32
N GLY A 193 48.12 8.94 20.85
CA GLY A 193 49.53 8.65 21.15
C GLY A 193 50.50 9.71 20.63
N ARG A 194 50.22 10.34 19.48
CA ARG A 194 51.02 11.46 18.96
C ARG A 194 50.81 12.73 19.77
N LEU A 195 49.57 13.03 20.16
CA LEU A 195 49.22 14.16 21.01
C LEU A 195 49.88 14.03 22.39
N ASP A 196 49.89 12.85 23.00
CA ASP A 196 50.52 12.63 24.30
C ASP A 196 52.04 12.84 24.24
N ARG A 197 52.70 12.38 23.17
CA ARG A 197 54.13 12.65 22.95
C ARG A 197 54.39 14.14 22.72
N ALA A 198 53.56 14.80 21.90
CA ALA A 198 53.68 16.23 21.65
C ALA A 198 53.50 17.04 22.93
N LYS A 199 52.49 16.70 23.76
CA LYS A 199 52.25 17.28 25.07
C LYS A 199 53.43 17.06 26.01
N GLY A 200 54.02 15.86 26.03
CA GLY A 200 55.22 15.56 26.80
C GLY A 200 56.45 16.37 26.36
N ALA A 201 56.65 16.52 25.05
CA ALA A 201 57.72 17.36 24.50
C ALA A 201 57.53 18.84 24.85
N LEU A 202 56.31 19.37 24.70
CA LEU A 202 55.96 20.72 25.12
C LEU A 202 56.18 20.92 26.62
N GLY A 203 55.81 19.95 27.46
CA GLY A 203 56.08 19.98 28.90
C GLY A 203 57.57 20.05 29.24
N LYS A 204 58.41 19.27 28.52
CA LYS A 204 59.87 19.32 28.66
C LYS A 204 60.46 20.66 28.22
N VAL A 205 59.98 21.21 27.10
CA VAL A 205 60.41 22.53 26.60
C VAL A 205 60.02 23.63 27.58
N ALA A 206 58.78 23.63 28.07
CA ALA A 206 58.29 24.59 29.04
C ALA A 206 59.10 24.55 30.35
N LYS A 207 59.43 23.34 30.84
CA LYS A 207 60.25 23.17 32.04
C LYS A 207 61.70 23.61 31.83
N GLY A 208 62.33 23.21 30.72
CA GLY A 208 63.70 23.59 30.38
C GLY A 208 63.85 25.10 30.11
N ALA A 209 62.83 25.75 29.55
CA ALA A 209 62.81 27.20 29.40
C ALA A 209 62.77 27.94 30.75
N GLY A 210 62.14 27.35 31.77
CA GLY A 210 62.10 27.91 33.14
C GLY A 210 63.44 27.80 33.88
N GLU A 211 64.06 26.62 33.88
CA GLU A 211 65.32 26.35 34.58
C GLU A 211 66.52 27.08 33.95
N ASN A 212 66.56 27.17 32.61
CA ASN A 212 67.67 27.82 31.91
C ASN A 212 67.52 29.35 31.87
N LYS A 213 66.34 29.90 32.15
CA LYS A 213 66.10 31.36 32.04
C LYS A 213 67.03 32.17 32.93
N GLN A 214 67.25 31.71 34.16
CA GLN A 214 68.10 32.42 35.12
C GLN A 214 69.58 32.36 34.72
N MET A 215 70.06 31.19 34.29
CA MET A 215 71.43 31.01 33.81
C MET A 215 71.70 31.81 32.54
N THR A 216 70.79 31.76 31.55
CA THR A 216 70.88 32.56 30.33
C THR A 216 70.84 34.06 30.62
N ALA A 217 69.99 34.52 31.56
CA ALA A 217 69.95 35.93 31.95
C ALA A 217 71.27 36.42 32.56
N ILE A 218 71.91 35.60 33.42
CA ILE A 218 73.22 35.93 33.99
C ILE A 218 74.29 36.03 32.89
N VAL A 219 74.36 35.06 31.96
CA VAL A 219 75.33 35.06 30.86
C VAL A 219 75.15 36.28 29.94
N VAL A 220 73.90 36.62 29.60
CA VAL A 220 73.59 37.80 28.78
C VAL A 220 74.02 39.09 29.49
N LEU A 221 73.75 39.21 30.80
CA LEU A 221 74.21 40.34 31.61
C LEU A 221 75.74 40.50 31.57
N ILE A 222 76.49 39.40 31.65
CA ILE A 222 77.96 39.40 31.57
C ILE A 222 78.45 39.88 30.20
N ILE A 223 77.84 39.40 29.11
CA ILE A 223 78.20 39.83 27.75
C ILE A 223 77.96 41.32 27.57
N ILE A 224 76.80 41.83 28.03
CA ILE A 224 76.49 43.26 28.00
C ILE A 224 77.51 44.06 28.81
N LEU A 225 77.89 43.57 30.00
CA LEU A 225 78.91 44.23 30.83
C LEU A 225 80.26 44.31 30.11
N ILE A 226 80.71 43.23 29.47
CA ILE A 226 81.95 43.20 28.70
C ILE A 226 81.89 44.17 27.51
N LEU A 227 80.77 44.20 26.79
CA LEU A 227 80.56 45.15 25.69
C LEU A 227 80.60 46.59 26.17
N LEU A 228 79.93 46.90 27.28
CA LEU A 228 79.97 48.23 27.88
C LEU A 228 81.40 48.63 28.26
N ILE A 229 82.17 47.72 28.85
CA ILE A 229 83.59 47.97 29.17
C ILE A 229 84.40 48.20 27.88
N ALA A 230 84.19 47.39 26.84
CA ALA A 230 84.94 47.50 25.60
C ALA A 230 84.62 48.79 24.81
N ILE A 231 83.39 49.30 24.90
CA ILE A 231 82.95 50.55 24.25
C ILE A 231 83.34 51.78 25.10
N LEU A 232 83.27 51.67 26.43
CA LEU A 232 83.60 52.77 27.34
C LEU A 232 85.10 53.00 27.48
N LYS A 233 85.92 51.97 27.23
CA LYS A 233 87.39 52.03 27.24
C LYS A 233 87.92 52.54 25.92
#